data_AF-A0AAD2H936-F1
#
_entry.id   AF-A0AAD2H936-F1
#
_cell.length_a   1.000
_cell.length_b   1.000
_cell.length_c   1.000
_cell.angle_alpha   90.00
_cell.angle_beta   90.00
_cell.angle_gamma   90.00
#
_symmetry.space_group_name_H-M   'P 1'
#
loop_
_entity.id
_entity.type
_entity.pdbx_description
1 polymer ?
#
loop_
_entity_poly.entity_id
_entity_poly.type
_entity_poly.pdbx_seq_one_letter_code
_entity_poly.pdbx_strand_id
1 'polypeptide(L)'
;MLEAYRALFERSCDAITAFAAALRDIYSRRGFEALSSRNKKERAIDPFRSGITQAVQWYSNLSDEIGTRAHAHLEAVEAVTVNPVPDSPLLEAGSDRAPPSKPQTVSGLFPGRASRSLREACPACFGGGDVQLGGDGCMGYRHLCAAGDSPIFFTPKFFVPEATVRQVQLRIAAARKQPPKRNVVPAVPPEVLDACEQSFKAAKERDSSTTSRNFDSSGVFVLACRHSQVIAMCDIYTPGEQQHYIIALIERVASLLPLKPL
;
A
#
# COMPACT_ATOMS: atom_id res chain seq x y z
N MET A 1 -16.15 16.98 16.83
CA MET A 1 -15.86 16.06 17.96
C MET A 1 -15.15 14.79 17.47
N LEU A 2 -15.68 14.05 16.49
CA LEU A 2 -15.03 12.84 15.95
C LEU A 2 -13.65 13.10 15.32
N GLU A 3 -13.49 14.20 14.58
CA GLU A 3 -12.18 14.60 14.02
C GLU A 3 -11.13 14.87 15.10
N ALA A 4 -11.54 15.46 16.23
CA ALA A 4 -10.65 15.69 17.37
C ALA A 4 -10.19 14.37 18.00
N TYR A 5 -11.09 13.37 18.11
CA TYR A 5 -10.72 12.03 18.56
C TYR A 5 -9.80 11.32 17.57
N ARG A 6 -10.07 11.42 16.26
CA ARG A 6 -9.18 10.89 15.23
C ARG A 6 -7.77 11.47 15.34
N ALA A 7 -7.66 12.80 15.40
CA ALA A 7 -6.38 13.48 15.55
C ALA A 7 -5.65 13.10 16.86
N LEU A 8 -6.37 12.88 17.96
CA LEU A 8 -5.81 12.39 19.21
C LEU A 8 -5.26 10.97 19.07
N PHE A 9 -6.02 10.06 18.43
CA PHE A 9 -5.60 8.67 18.21
C PHE A 9 -4.43 8.54 17.22
N GLU A 10 -4.35 9.41 16.21
CA GLU A 10 -3.23 9.44 15.26
C GLU A 10 -1.92 9.95 15.90
N ARG A 11 -2.03 10.84 16.89
CA ARG A 11 -0.86 11.50 17.51
C ARG A 11 -0.36 10.81 18.78
N SER A 12 -1.09 9.83 19.31
CA SER A 12 -0.77 9.19 20.58
C SER A 12 -0.88 7.68 20.46
N CYS A 13 0.26 7.00 20.69
CA CYS A 13 0.37 5.54 20.59
C CYS A 13 -0.57 4.79 21.56
N ASP A 14 -0.93 5.40 22.68
CA ASP A 14 -1.70 4.76 23.75
C ASP A 14 -3.12 5.33 23.91
N ALA A 15 -3.56 6.25 23.05
CA ALA A 15 -4.81 6.97 23.29
C ALA A 15 -6.05 6.07 23.29
N ILE A 16 -6.08 4.99 22.50
CA ILE A 16 -7.19 4.00 22.56
C ILE A 16 -7.18 3.28 23.91
N THR A 17 -6.01 2.83 24.38
CA THR A 17 -5.86 2.10 25.64
C THR A 17 -6.23 3.02 26.82
N ALA A 18 -5.72 4.25 26.83
CA ALA A 18 -6.03 5.26 27.84
C ALA A 18 -7.52 5.61 27.86
N PHE A 19 -8.14 5.80 26.69
CA PHE A 19 -9.56 6.11 26.58
C PHE A 19 -10.44 4.93 27.04
N ALA A 20 -10.10 3.70 26.66
CA ALA A 20 -10.81 2.50 27.11
C ALA A 20 -10.71 2.31 28.63
N ALA A 21 -9.53 2.56 29.22
CA ALA A 21 -9.33 2.53 30.66
C ALA A 21 -10.14 3.61 31.38
N ALA A 22 -10.14 4.85 30.87
CA ALA A 22 -10.95 5.94 31.43
C ALA A 22 -12.46 5.61 31.41
N LEU A 23 -12.94 5.01 30.32
CA LEU A 23 -14.33 4.54 30.24
C LEU A 23 -14.62 3.45 31.28
N ARG A 24 -13.75 2.45 31.41
CA ARG A 24 -13.88 1.43 32.45
C ARG A 24 -13.97 2.04 33.83
N ASP A 25 -13.13 3.03 34.15
CA ASP A 25 -13.12 3.67 35.46
C ASP A 25 -14.40 4.50 35.70
N ILE A 26 -14.90 5.22 34.69
CA ILE A 26 -16.16 5.97 34.78
C ILE A 26 -17.35 5.04 35.05
N TYR A 27 -17.44 3.93 34.31
CA TYR A 27 -18.52 2.96 34.50
C TYR A 27 -18.42 2.26 35.85
N SER A 28 -17.21 1.88 36.27
CA SER A 28 -16.96 1.24 37.57
C SER A 28 -17.34 2.17 38.73
N ARG A 29 -16.99 3.46 38.66
CA ARG A 29 -17.38 4.47 39.66
C ARG A 29 -18.90 4.66 39.77
N ARG A 30 -19.65 4.31 38.73
CA ARG A 30 -21.12 4.36 38.69
C ARG A 30 -21.78 3.04 39.10
N GLY A 31 -20.99 2.04 39.51
CA GLY A 31 -21.49 0.72 39.91
C GLY A 31 -21.72 -0.24 38.74
N PHE A 32 -21.27 0.08 37.53
CA PHE A 32 -21.36 -0.80 36.37
C PHE A 32 -20.03 -1.51 36.12
N GLU A 33 -19.96 -2.80 36.42
CA GLU A 33 -18.79 -3.63 36.15
C GLU A 33 -18.98 -4.47 34.88
N ALA A 34 -18.02 -4.38 33.96
CA ALA A 34 -18.00 -5.23 32.78
C ALA A 34 -17.47 -6.62 33.13
N LEU A 35 -18.22 -7.65 32.76
CA LEU A 35 -17.89 -9.04 33.06
C LEU A 35 -17.31 -9.75 31.84
N SER A 36 -16.44 -10.73 32.08
CA SER A 36 -15.83 -11.54 31.03
C SER A 36 -16.88 -12.39 30.32
N SER A 37 -16.80 -12.47 28.99
CA SER A 37 -17.66 -13.34 28.19
C SER A 37 -17.40 -14.83 28.44
N ARG A 38 -16.18 -15.18 28.89
CA ARG A 38 -15.78 -16.56 29.21
C ARG A 38 -16.23 -16.99 30.60
N ASN A 39 -16.18 -16.08 31.57
CA ASN A 39 -16.61 -16.32 32.95
C ASN A 39 -17.31 -15.08 33.49
N LYS A 40 -18.64 -15.15 33.64
CA LYS A 40 -19.47 -14.04 34.15
C LYS A 40 -19.17 -13.68 35.61
N LYS A 41 -18.34 -14.44 36.33
CA LYS A 41 -17.88 -14.10 37.69
C LYS A 41 -16.58 -13.28 37.70
N GLU A 42 -15.92 -13.13 36.56
CA GLU A 42 -14.67 -12.38 36.42
C GLU A 42 -14.90 -11.04 35.73
N ARG A 43 -14.13 -10.03 36.14
CA ARG A 43 -14.11 -8.73 35.47
C ARG A 43 -13.42 -8.84 34.11
N ALA A 44 -14.00 -8.20 33.11
CA ALA A 44 -13.35 -8.02 31.82
C ALA A 44 -12.14 -7.09 32.00
N ILE A 45 -10.97 -7.51 31.52
CA ILE A 45 -9.72 -6.75 31.63
C ILE A 45 -9.82 -5.45 30.81
N ASP A 46 -10.21 -5.56 29.53
CA ASP A 46 -10.32 -4.45 28.59
C ASP A 46 -11.66 -4.49 27.82
N PRO A 47 -12.79 -4.22 28.49
CA PRO A 47 -14.12 -4.41 27.91
C PRO A 47 -14.39 -3.51 26.70
N PHE A 48 -13.78 -2.32 26.67
CA PHE A 48 -14.06 -1.32 25.64
C PHE A 48 -12.99 -1.24 24.55
N ARG A 49 -11.78 -1.78 24.78
CA ARG A 49 -10.64 -1.60 23.88
C ARG A 49 -10.96 -2.12 22.47
N SER A 50 -11.43 -3.35 22.36
CA SER A 50 -11.75 -3.96 21.06
C SER A 50 -12.84 -3.19 20.30
N GLY A 51 -13.94 -2.82 20.98
CA GLY A 51 -15.03 -2.08 20.36
C GLY A 51 -14.60 -0.68 19.89
N ILE A 52 -13.81 0.03 20.69
CA ILE A 52 -13.26 1.35 20.32
C ILE A 52 -12.28 1.22 19.16
N THR A 53 -11.37 0.25 19.20
CA THR A 53 -10.44 0.00 18.08
C THR A 53 -11.19 -0.24 16.78
N GLN A 54 -12.24 -1.08 16.79
CA GLN A 54 -13.06 -1.33 15.62
C GLN A 54 -13.79 -0.06 15.14
N ALA A 55 -14.35 0.73 16.04
CA ALA A 55 -15.02 1.98 15.69
C ALA A 55 -14.06 3.02 15.08
N VAL A 56 -12.85 3.14 15.64
CA VAL A 56 -11.79 4.02 15.11
C VAL A 56 -11.37 3.55 13.72
N GLN A 57 -11.11 2.25 13.55
CA GLN A 57 -10.76 1.68 12.25
C GLN A 57 -11.86 1.93 11.21
N TRP A 58 -13.12 1.71 11.59
CA TRP A 58 -14.26 1.96 10.70
C TRP A 58 -14.34 3.43 10.28
N TYR A 59 -14.18 4.36 11.23
CA TYR A 59 -14.21 5.79 10.93
C TYR A 59 -13.05 6.22 10.02
N SER A 60 -11.84 5.69 10.24
CA SER A 60 -10.69 5.92 9.36
C SER A 60 -10.98 5.41 7.94
N ASN A 61 -11.46 4.16 7.81
CA ASN A 61 -11.78 3.58 6.51
C ASN A 61 -12.87 4.37 5.77
N LEU A 62 -13.91 4.81 6.49
CA LEU A 62 -14.98 5.65 5.91
C LEU A 62 -14.44 7.00 5.43
N SER A 63 -13.59 7.63 6.23
CA SER A 63 -12.98 8.90 5.86
C SER A 63 -12.09 8.77 4.62
N ASP A 64 -11.34 7.67 4.53
CA ASP A 64 -10.48 7.36 3.38
C ASP A 64 -11.30 7.06 2.13
N GLU A 65 -12.46 6.42 2.26
CA GLU A 65 -13.41 6.17 1.17
C GLU A 65 -14.04 7.47 0.66
N ILE A 66 -14.45 8.38 1.56
CA ILE A 66 -14.92 9.72 1.18
C ILE A 66 -13.80 10.47 0.44
N GLY A 67 -12.58 10.41 0.94
CA GLY A 67 -11.40 10.94 0.26
C GLY A 67 -11.27 10.37 -1.15
N THR A 68 -11.29 9.04 -1.28
CA THR A 68 -11.14 8.33 -2.55
C THR A 68 -12.21 8.74 -3.57
N ARG A 69 -13.48 8.89 -3.16
CA ARG A 69 -14.55 9.39 -4.03
C ARG A 69 -14.30 10.82 -4.49
N ALA A 70 -13.92 11.71 -3.57
CA ALA A 70 -13.56 13.08 -3.92
C ALA A 70 -12.39 13.13 -4.91
N HIS A 71 -11.42 12.24 -4.75
CA HIS A 71 -10.27 12.10 -5.64
C HIS A 71 -10.68 11.64 -7.04
N ALA A 72 -11.52 10.60 -7.14
CA ALA A 72 -12.05 10.12 -8.41
C ALA A 72 -12.82 11.21 -9.18
N HIS A 73 -13.60 12.05 -8.46
CA HIS A 73 -14.26 13.21 -9.07
C HIS A 73 -13.25 14.25 -9.59
N LEU A 74 -12.20 14.55 -8.83
CA LEU A 74 -11.16 15.50 -9.27
C LEU A 74 -10.40 14.97 -10.50
N GLU A 75 -10.09 13.67 -10.55
CA GLU A 75 -9.45 13.06 -11.73
C GLU A 75 -10.35 13.14 -12.97
N ALA A 76 -11.65 12.88 -12.81
CA ALA A 76 -12.61 13.01 -13.90
C ALA A 76 -12.69 14.45 -14.43
N VAL A 77 -12.64 15.46 -13.55
CA VAL A 77 -12.60 16.88 -13.95
C VAL A 77 -11.29 17.22 -14.65
N GLU A 78 -10.13 16.78 -14.11
CA GLU A 78 -8.81 17.04 -14.71
C GLU A 78 -8.73 16.46 -16.13
N ALA A 79 -9.25 15.25 -16.35
CA ALA A 79 -9.32 14.61 -17.67
C ALA A 79 -10.17 15.38 -18.70
N VAL A 80 -11.20 16.10 -18.26
CA VAL A 80 -12.03 16.96 -19.13
C VAL A 80 -11.29 18.26 -19.46
N THR A 81 -10.58 18.86 -18.50
CA THR A 81 -9.89 20.15 -18.69
C THR A 81 -8.64 20.10 -19.57
N VAL A 82 -7.98 18.94 -19.69
CA VAL A 82 -6.75 18.78 -20.49
C VAL A 82 -7.04 18.49 -21.98
N ASN A 83 -8.30 18.17 -22.32
CA ASN A 83 -8.77 18.21 -23.69
C ASN A 83 -9.39 19.59 -23.95
N PRO A 84 -8.71 20.52 -24.64
CA PRO A 84 -9.39 21.73 -25.09
C PRO A 84 -10.54 21.29 -25.99
N VAL A 85 -11.75 21.66 -25.61
CA VAL A 85 -12.90 21.67 -26.52
C VAL A 85 -12.41 22.40 -27.77
N PRO A 86 -12.43 21.80 -28.98
CA PRO A 86 -12.19 22.58 -30.17
C PRO A 86 -13.27 23.66 -30.19
N ASP A 87 -12.86 24.93 -30.20
CA ASP A 87 -13.75 26.08 -30.35
C ASP A 87 -14.70 25.79 -31.51
N SER A 88 -15.94 25.41 -31.20
CA SER A 88 -16.99 25.29 -32.22
C SER A 88 -17.55 26.69 -32.43
N PRO A 89 -17.44 27.26 -33.65
CA PRO A 89 -18.21 28.42 -33.99
C PRO A 89 -19.70 28.02 -34.06
N LEU A 90 -20.52 29.01 -33.73
CA LEU A 90 -21.97 28.97 -33.68
C LEU A 90 -22.60 28.30 -34.92
N LEU A 91 -23.54 27.39 -34.65
CA LEU A 91 -24.70 26.98 -35.47
C LEU A 91 -24.45 26.59 -36.93
N GLU A 92 -24.67 25.32 -37.27
CA GLU A 92 -25.66 24.92 -38.29
C GLU A 92 -26.22 23.52 -38.00
N ALA A 93 -27.52 23.37 -38.23
CA ALA A 93 -28.28 22.14 -38.08
C ALA A 93 -28.04 21.22 -39.30
N GLY A 94 -27.69 19.96 -39.07
CA GLY A 94 -27.57 18.97 -40.14
C GLY A 94 -27.38 17.56 -39.60
N SER A 95 -28.26 16.66 -40.02
CA SER A 95 -28.32 15.23 -39.70
C SER A 95 -27.06 14.46 -40.11
N ASP A 96 -26.54 13.58 -39.26
CA ASP A 96 -26.43 12.13 -39.53
C ASP A 96 -25.48 11.40 -38.55
N ARG A 97 -26.08 10.46 -37.80
CA ARG A 97 -25.57 9.19 -37.27
C ARG A 97 -24.06 9.07 -36.97
N ALA A 98 -23.66 9.33 -35.72
CA ALA A 98 -22.35 8.96 -35.19
C ALA A 98 -22.27 7.44 -34.84
N PRO A 99 -21.16 6.75 -35.14
CA PRO A 99 -20.96 5.36 -34.70
C PRO A 99 -20.58 5.30 -33.21
N PRO A 100 -20.82 4.16 -32.52
CA PRO A 100 -20.46 4.03 -31.11
C PRO A 100 -18.92 4.04 -30.95
N SER A 101 -18.40 5.12 -30.38
CA SER A 101 -17.01 5.23 -29.97
C SER A 101 -16.68 4.15 -28.94
N LYS A 102 -15.68 3.33 -29.24
CA LYS A 102 -15.10 2.34 -28.32
C LYS A 102 -14.72 3.02 -27.00
N PRO A 103 -14.78 2.31 -25.85
CA PRO A 103 -14.32 2.85 -24.58
C PRO A 103 -12.83 3.19 -24.71
N GLN A 104 -12.51 4.48 -24.75
CA GLN A 104 -11.13 4.93 -24.69
C GLN A 104 -10.66 4.69 -23.26
N THR A 105 -9.78 3.72 -23.09
CA THR A 105 -9.01 3.54 -21.86
C THR A 105 -8.11 4.76 -21.71
N VAL A 106 -8.59 5.77 -20.99
CA VAL A 106 -7.82 6.98 -20.71
C VAL A 106 -6.73 6.58 -19.72
N SER A 107 -5.52 6.29 -20.23
CA SER A 107 -4.35 6.14 -19.37
C SER A 107 -4.11 7.47 -18.66
N GLY A 108 -4.40 7.53 -17.36
CA GLY A 108 -4.32 8.73 -16.51
C GLY A 108 -2.91 9.29 -16.27
N LEU A 109 -2.00 9.12 -17.22
CA LEU A 109 -0.65 9.67 -17.21
C LEU A 109 -0.59 10.85 -18.18
N PHE A 110 -0.30 12.03 -17.64
CA PHE A 110 -0.09 13.23 -18.44
C PHE A 110 1.40 13.35 -18.81
N PRO A 111 1.74 13.85 -20.01
CA PRO A 111 3.12 14.16 -20.36
C PRO A 111 3.77 15.05 -19.28
N GLY A 112 4.99 14.70 -18.87
CA GLY A 112 5.76 15.50 -17.91
C GLY A 112 5.28 15.48 -16.46
N ARG A 113 4.25 14.71 -16.10
CA ARG A 113 3.73 14.65 -14.73
C ARG A 113 3.49 13.23 -14.25
N ALA A 114 3.96 12.93 -13.03
CA ALA A 114 3.63 11.68 -12.35
C ALA A 114 2.12 11.57 -12.07
N SER A 115 1.64 10.34 -11.92
CA SER A 115 0.26 10.05 -11.57
C SER A 115 -0.17 10.82 -10.31
N ARG A 116 -1.47 11.10 -10.21
CA ARG A 116 -2.03 11.82 -9.06
C ARG A 116 -1.75 11.06 -7.75
N SER A 117 -1.88 9.74 -7.75
CA SER A 117 -1.60 8.89 -6.59
C SER A 117 -0.16 9.04 -6.07
N LEU A 118 0.84 9.16 -6.95
CA LEU A 118 2.22 9.40 -6.54
C LEU A 118 2.40 10.83 -5.99
N ARG A 119 1.83 11.82 -6.66
CA ARG A 119 1.86 13.23 -6.21
C ARG A 119 1.22 13.43 -4.85
N GLU A 120 0.18 12.66 -4.53
CA GLU A 120 -0.45 12.69 -3.21
C GLU A 120 0.34 11.92 -2.17
N ALA A 121 0.92 10.78 -2.53
CA ALA A 121 1.79 10.03 -1.64
C ALA A 121 3.00 10.86 -1.21
N CYS A 122 3.61 11.61 -2.13
CA CYS A 122 4.67 12.54 -1.79
C CYS A 122 4.78 13.70 -2.81
N PRO A 123 4.18 14.87 -2.51
CA PRO A 123 4.27 16.04 -3.40
C PRO A 123 5.71 16.50 -3.64
N ALA A 124 6.58 16.39 -2.62
CA ALA A 124 7.98 16.78 -2.72
C ALA A 124 8.77 15.93 -3.72
N CYS A 125 8.48 14.62 -3.79
CA CYS A 125 9.13 13.74 -4.77
C CYS A 125 8.50 13.89 -6.16
N PHE A 126 7.18 13.83 -6.25
CA PHE A 126 6.50 13.62 -7.53
C PHE A 126 5.90 14.90 -8.14
N GLY A 127 6.10 16.05 -7.49
CA GLY A 127 5.69 17.37 -7.98
C GLY A 127 6.66 18.02 -8.97
N GLY A 128 7.78 17.37 -9.31
CA GLY A 128 8.80 17.89 -10.22
C GLY A 128 10.23 17.84 -9.69
N GLY A 129 10.50 17.03 -8.67
CA GLY A 129 11.84 16.83 -8.10
C GLY A 129 12.43 15.46 -8.42
N ASP A 130 13.68 15.26 -8.02
CA ASP A 130 14.32 13.94 -8.05
C ASP A 130 13.72 13.02 -7.00
N VAL A 131 13.59 11.74 -7.34
CA VAL A 131 12.98 10.74 -6.48
C VAL A 131 14.02 9.72 -6.05
N GLN A 132 14.25 9.64 -4.74
CA GLN A 132 15.03 8.57 -4.13
C GLN A 132 14.10 7.64 -3.36
N LEU A 133 14.13 6.35 -3.71
CA LEU A 133 13.33 5.31 -3.07
C LEU A 133 14.25 4.28 -2.40
N GLY A 134 13.86 3.84 -1.20
CA GLY A 134 14.48 2.74 -0.48
C GLY A 134 13.41 1.70 -0.15
N GLY A 135 13.77 0.42 -0.19
CA GLY A 135 12.84 -0.64 0.15
C GLY A 135 13.41 -1.61 1.18
N ASP A 136 12.53 -2.09 2.06
CA ASP A 136 12.86 -3.01 3.13
C ASP A 136 11.70 -3.97 3.40
N GLY A 137 12.03 -5.19 3.86
CA GLY A 137 11.09 -6.25 4.18
C GLY A 137 11.07 -6.55 5.67
N CYS A 138 9.91 -6.43 6.31
CA CYS A 138 9.76 -6.72 7.73
C CYS A 138 8.82 -7.91 7.97
N MET A 139 9.36 -8.98 8.53
CA MET A 139 8.64 -10.22 8.88
C MET A 139 7.81 -10.10 10.17
N GLY A 140 7.85 -8.95 10.85
CA GLY A 140 7.02 -8.66 12.02
C GLY A 140 5.60 -8.24 11.68
N TYR A 141 5.39 -7.68 10.47
CA TYR A 141 4.08 -7.26 9.99
C TYR A 141 3.42 -8.41 9.22
N ARG A 142 2.69 -9.28 9.93
CA ARG A 142 2.01 -10.44 9.34
C ARG A 142 0.51 -10.24 9.38
N HIS A 143 -0.17 -10.69 8.33
CA HIS A 143 -1.61 -10.70 8.31
C HIS A 143 -2.16 -11.98 8.95
N LEU A 144 -3.06 -11.84 9.92
CA LEU A 144 -3.68 -12.94 10.66
C LEU A 144 -4.92 -13.40 9.88
N CYS A 145 -4.99 -14.66 9.46
CA CYS A 145 -6.11 -15.21 8.71
C CYS A 145 -7.47 -14.97 9.39
N ALA A 146 -7.49 -15.01 10.74
CA ALA A 146 -8.71 -14.79 11.52
C ALA A 146 -9.19 -13.33 11.54
N ALA A 147 -8.35 -12.37 11.11
CA ALA A 147 -8.74 -10.96 11.01
C ALA A 147 -9.64 -10.69 9.80
N GLY A 148 -9.61 -11.56 8.78
CA GLY A 148 -10.32 -11.37 7.51
C GLY A 148 -9.73 -10.25 6.66
N ASP A 149 -10.32 -10.02 5.50
CA ASP A 149 -9.87 -9.00 4.55
C ASP A 149 -10.30 -7.57 4.94
N SER A 150 -9.80 -6.59 4.18
CA SER A 150 -10.29 -5.22 4.24
C SER A 150 -11.81 -5.16 4.09
N PRO A 151 -12.51 -4.26 4.80
CA PRO A 151 -13.95 -4.06 4.62
C PRO A 151 -14.30 -3.81 3.15
N ILE A 152 -15.46 -4.29 2.69
CA ILE A 152 -15.88 -4.26 1.28
C ILE A 152 -15.87 -2.87 0.61
N PHE A 153 -15.86 -1.81 1.40
CA PHE A 153 -15.86 -0.42 0.95
C PHE A 153 -14.48 0.25 1.04
N PHE A 154 -13.43 -0.48 1.44
CA PHE A 154 -12.08 0.04 1.57
C PHE A 154 -11.13 -0.76 0.67
N THR A 155 -10.42 -0.05 -0.21
CA THR A 155 -9.39 -0.65 -1.06
C THR A 155 -8.02 -0.11 -0.65
N PRO A 156 -7.07 -0.97 -0.24
CA PRO A 156 -5.72 -0.56 0.07
C PRO A 156 -5.03 0.13 -1.12
N LYS A 157 -4.52 1.36 -0.91
CA LYS A 157 -3.96 2.19 -2.00
C LYS A 157 -2.54 1.79 -2.41
N PHE A 158 -1.73 1.35 -1.45
CA PHE A 158 -0.29 1.11 -1.65
C PHE A 158 0.05 -0.35 -1.95
N PHE A 159 -0.85 -1.28 -1.66
CA PHE A 159 -0.58 -2.71 -1.84
C PHE A 159 -0.60 -3.09 -3.31
N VAL A 160 0.51 -3.67 -3.76
CA VAL A 160 0.65 -4.31 -5.06
C VAL A 160 0.04 -5.71 -4.97
N PRO A 161 -0.86 -6.10 -5.89
CA PRO A 161 -1.48 -7.43 -5.85
C PRO A 161 -0.45 -8.56 -5.91
N GLU A 162 -0.69 -9.65 -5.17
CA GLU A 162 0.16 -10.85 -5.17
C GLU A 162 0.42 -11.35 -6.60
N ALA A 163 -0.61 -11.35 -7.45
CA ALA A 163 -0.48 -11.79 -8.84
C ALA A 163 0.61 -11.00 -9.62
N THR A 164 0.72 -9.69 -9.39
CA THR A 164 1.75 -8.84 -10.00
C THR A 164 3.13 -9.20 -9.45
N VAL A 165 3.27 -9.37 -8.14
CA VAL A 165 4.53 -9.78 -7.50
C VAL A 165 4.98 -11.14 -8.02
N ARG A 166 4.05 -12.10 -8.15
CA ARG A 166 4.29 -13.43 -8.68
C ARG A 166 4.71 -13.43 -10.16
N GLN A 167 4.16 -12.54 -10.98
CA GLN A 167 4.61 -12.39 -12.37
C GLN A 167 6.09 -11.97 -12.45
N VAL A 168 6.50 -11.03 -11.59
CA VAL A 168 7.90 -10.60 -11.50
C VAL A 168 8.78 -11.75 -11.00
N GLN A 169 8.32 -12.50 -10.00
CA GLN A 169 9.00 -13.69 -9.49
C GLN A 169 9.26 -14.71 -10.62
N LEU A 170 8.23 -15.05 -11.40
CA LEU A 170 8.34 -16.00 -12.51
C LEU A 170 9.30 -15.49 -13.60
N ARG A 171 9.23 -14.20 -13.94
CA ARG A 171 10.12 -13.59 -14.94
C ARG A 171 11.59 -13.63 -14.49
N ILE A 172 11.86 -13.36 -13.21
CA ILE A 172 13.20 -13.43 -12.63
C ILE A 172 13.70 -14.86 -12.59
N ALA A 173 12.86 -15.82 -12.20
CA ALA A 173 13.20 -17.23 -12.20
C ALA A 173 13.52 -17.74 -13.62
N ALA A 174 12.78 -17.29 -14.63
CA ALA A 174 13.05 -17.59 -16.03
C ALA A 174 14.38 -16.96 -16.50
N ALA A 175 14.65 -15.70 -16.14
CA ALA A 175 15.90 -15.02 -16.49
C ALA A 175 17.13 -15.71 -15.87
N ARG A 176 17.04 -16.18 -14.62
CA ARG A 176 18.13 -16.91 -13.94
C ARG A 176 18.49 -18.24 -14.58
N LYS A 177 17.56 -18.86 -15.33
CA LYS A 177 17.82 -20.10 -16.07
C LYS A 177 18.56 -19.86 -17.39
N GLN A 178 18.67 -18.62 -17.85
CA GLN A 178 19.37 -18.31 -19.09
C GLN A 178 20.89 -18.40 -18.88
N PRO A 179 21.64 -18.94 -19.86
CA PRO A 179 23.09 -18.97 -19.77
C PRO A 179 23.65 -17.54 -19.73
N PRO A 180 24.79 -17.33 -19.07
CA PRO A 180 25.44 -16.03 -19.03
C PRO A 180 25.72 -15.53 -20.45
N LYS A 181 25.56 -14.22 -20.67
CA LYS A 181 25.86 -13.60 -21.97
C LYS A 181 27.35 -13.82 -22.28
N ARG A 182 27.63 -14.54 -23.37
CA ARG A 182 28.99 -14.96 -23.78
C ARG A 182 30.01 -13.81 -23.88
N ASN A 183 29.55 -12.58 -24.09
CA ASN A 183 30.39 -11.41 -24.33
C ASN A 183 30.46 -10.45 -23.13
N VAL A 184 29.99 -10.85 -21.95
CA VAL A 184 30.05 -10.03 -20.74
C VAL A 184 31.12 -10.62 -19.83
N VAL A 185 32.26 -9.95 -19.74
CA VAL A 185 33.27 -10.23 -18.72
C VAL A 185 32.79 -9.57 -17.42
N PRO A 186 32.61 -10.31 -16.31
CA PRO A 186 32.28 -9.72 -15.03
C PRO A 186 33.33 -8.67 -14.66
N ALA A 187 32.89 -7.47 -14.30
CA ALA A 187 33.79 -6.40 -13.84
C ALA A 187 34.42 -6.72 -12.48
N VAL A 188 33.85 -7.68 -11.76
CA VAL A 188 34.24 -8.09 -10.41
C VAL A 188 34.86 -9.49 -10.49
N PRO A 189 36.10 -9.68 -9.98
CA PRO A 189 36.71 -11.01 -9.91
C PRO A 189 35.87 -11.99 -9.09
N PRO A 190 35.83 -13.28 -9.46
CA PRO A 190 35.02 -14.27 -8.78
C PRO A 190 35.40 -14.43 -7.29
N GLU A 191 36.65 -14.22 -6.93
CA GLU A 191 37.12 -14.30 -5.53
C GLU A 191 36.44 -13.26 -4.64
N VAL A 192 36.16 -12.07 -5.19
CA VAL A 192 35.45 -10.99 -4.48
C VAL A 192 33.97 -11.33 -4.33
N LEU A 193 33.38 -11.99 -5.33
CA LEU A 193 31.99 -12.45 -5.28
C LEU A 193 31.83 -13.55 -4.22
N ASP A 194 32.72 -14.53 -4.20
CA ASP A 194 32.71 -15.62 -3.23
C ASP A 194 32.92 -15.10 -1.80
N ALA A 195 33.87 -14.17 -1.61
CA ALA A 195 34.09 -13.53 -0.32
C ALA A 195 32.86 -12.71 0.12
N CYS A 196 32.18 -12.03 -0.81
CA CYS A 196 30.95 -11.29 -0.54
C CYS A 196 29.81 -12.24 -0.11
N GLU A 197 29.59 -13.33 -0.85
CA GLU A 197 28.57 -14.33 -0.53
C GLU A 197 28.80 -14.94 0.86
N GLN A 198 30.04 -15.27 1.19
CA GLN A 198 30.39 -15.84 2.50
C GLN A 198 30.25 -14.82 3.65
N SER A 199 30.44 -13.54 3.37
CA SER A 199 30.31 -12.46 4.34
C SER A 199 28.84 -12.14 4.66
N PHE A 200 27.94 -12.32 3.69
CA PHE A 200 26.49 -12.14 3.87
C PHE A 200 25.82 -13.43 4.36
N LYS A 201 25.79 -13.60 5.68
CA LYS A 201 24.90 -14.58 6.32
C LYS A 201 23.47 -14.05 6.28
N ALA A 202 22.75 -14.29 5.18
CA ALA A 202 21.30 -14.15 5.17
C ALA A 202 20.70 -15.02 6.30
N ALA A 203 19.63 -14.54 6.93
CA ALA A 203 18.90 -15.35 7.91
C ALA A 203 18.56 -16.71 7.28
N LYS A 204 19.08 -17.80 7.86
CA LYS A 204 18.92 -19.15 7.30
C LYS A 204 17.43 -19.43 7.09
N GLU A 205 17.06 -19.89 5.90
CA GLU A 205 15.73 -20.42 5.55
C GLU A 205 15.26 -21.59 6.45
N ARG A 206 16.12 -22.08 7.36
CA ARG A 206 15.84 -23.20 8.25
C ARG A 206 14.81 -22.89 9.32
N ASP A 207 14.59 -21.62 9.63
CA ASP A 207 13.32 -21.22 10.21
C ASP A 207 12.41 -20.90 9.05
N SER A 208 11.79 -21.97 8.54
CA SER A 208 10.52 -21.83 7.86
C SER A 208 9.56 -21.15 8.85
N SER A 209 9.59 -19.82 8.87
CA SER A 209 8.37 -19.05 9.02
C SER A 209 7.55 -19.31 7.76
N THR A 210 7.21 -20.58 7.49
CA THR A 210 5.88 -20.97 7.06
C THR A 210 4.97 -20.03 7.80
N THR A 211 4.33 -19.12 7.07
CA THR A 211 2.88 -18.90 7.14
C THR A 211 2.32 -19.80 8.23
N SER A 212 2.40 -19.35 9.49
CA SER A 212 1.97 -20.21 10.59
C SER A 212 0.50 -20.49 10.32
N ARG A 213 -0.11 -21.56 10.84
CA ARG A 213 -1.52 -21.86 10.53
C ARG A 213 -2.49 -20.68 10.73
N ASN A 214 -2.05 -19.65 11.46
CA ASN A 214 -2.77 -18.43 11.78
C ASN A 214 -2.46 -17.23 10.85
N PHE A 215 -1.36 -17.21 10.09
CA PHE A 215 -1.00 -16.09 9.21
C PHE A 215 -1.01 -16.55 7.76
N ASP A 216 -1.43 -15.71 6.83
CA ASP A 216 -1.42 -15.96 5.38
C ASP A 216 -0.25 -15.27 4.66
N SER A 217 0.31 -14.22 5.27
CA SER A 217 1.58 -13.60 4.86
C SER A 217 2.67 -13.76 5.93
N SER A 218 3.91 -13.82 5.48
CA SER A 218 5.12 -13.95 6.32
C SER A 218 5.69 -12.58 6.72
N GLY A 219 5.26 -11.50 6.08
CA GLY A 219 5.76 -10.15 6.31
C GLY A 219 5.19 -9.14 5.31
N VAL A 220 5.63 -7.89 5.41
CA VAL A 220 5.36 -6.84 4.43
C VAL A 220 6.68 -6.27 3.91
N PHE A 221 6.77 -6.11 2.59
CA PHE A 221 7.84 -5.38 1.93
C PHE A 221 7.34 -3.99 1.53
N VAL A 222 8.11 -2.96 1.85
CA VAL A 222 7.74 -1.55 1.67
C VAL A 222 8.74 -0.85 0.78
N LEU A 223 8.27 0.01 -0.12
CA LEU A 223 9.06 0.99 -0.84
C LEU A 223 8.67 2.39 -0.36
N ALA A 224 9.62 3.10 0.24
CA ALA A 224 9.42 4.43 0.81
C ALA A 224 10.39 5.45 0.20
N CYS A 225 9.99 6.71 0.16
CA CYS A 225 10.87 7.79 -0.27
C CYS A 225 11.69 8.38 0.89
N ARG A 226 12.70 9.19 0.58
CA ARG A 226 13.51 9.93 1.57
C ARG A 226 12.69 10.78 2.56
N HIS A 227 11.49 11.23 2.18
CA HIS A 227 10.59 12.01 3.04
C HIS A 227 9.72 11.14 3.97
N SER A 228 10.11 9.88 4.17
CA SER A 228 9.43 8.90 5.02
C SER A 228 7.98 8.63 4.58
N GLN A 229 7.68 8.81 3.29
CA GLN A 229 6.37 8.47 2.73
C GLN A 229 6.42 7.09 2.09
N VAL A 230 5.44 6.26 2.44
CA VAL A 230 5.21 4.96 1.78
C VAL A 230 4.69 5.21 0.37
N ILE A 231 5.33 4.59 -0.62
CA ILE A 231 4.98 4.74 -2.03
C ILE A 231 4.30 3.49 -2.57
N ALA A 232 4.80 2.31 -2.20
CA ALA A 232 4.21 1.02 -2.57
C ALA A 232 4.55 -0.04 -1.52
N MET A 233 3.73 -1.07 -1.40
CA MET A 233 3.90 -2.18 -0.47
C MET A 233 3.47 -3.49 -1.12
N CYS A 234 3.95 -4.62 -0.61
CA CYS A 234 3.39 -5.93 -0.94
C CYS A 234 3.59 -6.91 0.21
N ASP A 235 2.75 -7.92 0.27
CA ASP A 235 2.92 -9.04 1.19
C ASP A 235 4.10 -9.93 0.77
N ILE A 236 4.79 -10.46 1.77
CA ILE A 236 5.87 -11.44 1.63
C ILE A 236 5.28 -12.82 1.86
N TYR A 237 5.37 -13.69 0.87
CA TYR A 237 4.85 -15.07 0.95
C TYR A 237 5.94 -16.13 0.96
N THR A 238 7.14 -15.75 0.53
CA THR A 238 8.26 -16.68 0.41
C THR A 238 9.32 -16.41 1.47
N PRO A 239 9.96 -17.44 2.01
CA PRO A 239 11.14 -17.26 2.85
C PRO A 239 12.29 -16.62 2.06
N GLY A 240 13.17 -15.96 2.81
CA GLY A 240 14.39 -15.33 2.30
C GLY A 240 14.20 -13.93 1.71
N GLU A 241 15.32 -13.22 1.56
CA GLU A 241 15.38 -11.93 0.87
C GLU A 241 15.35 -12.17 -0.65
N GLN A 242 14.17 -12.04 -1.24
CA GLN A 242 14.02 -12.24 -2.68
C GLN A 242 13.92 -10.91 -3.44
N GLN A 243 14.76 -10.76 -4.47
CA GLN A 243 14.80 -9.56 -5.33
C GLN A 243 13.48 -9.24 -6.06
N HIS A 244 12.55 -10.19 -6.17
CA HIS A 244 11.31 -9.97 -6.92
C HIS A 244 10.37 -8.98 -6.22
N TYR A 245 10.43 -8.86 -4.89
CA TYR A 245 9.65 -7.88 -4.13
C TYR A 245 10.02 -6.44 -4.51
N ILE A 246 11.31 -6.09 -4.36
CA ILE A 246 11.79 -4.73 -4.69
C ILE A 246 11.56 -4.40 -6.17
N ILE A 247 11.78 -5.36 -7.07
CA ILE A 247 11.57 -5.14 -8.52
C ILE A 247 10.09 -4.90 -8.82
N ALA A 248 9.17 -5.65 -8.20
CA ALA A 248 7.73 -5.45 -8.39
C ALA A 248 7.28 -4.07 -7.93
N LEU A 249 7.79 -3.58 -6.80
CA LEU A 249 7.47 -2.24 -6.31
C LEU A 249 8.06 -1.14 -7.19
N ILE A 250 9.30 -1.31 -7.68
CA ILE A 250 9.91 -0.37 -8.64
C ILE A 250 9.09 -0.31 -9.93
N GLU A 251 8.69 -1.46 -10.49
CA GLU A 251 7.87 -1.50 -11.70
C GLU A 251 6.50 -0.86 -11.50
N ARG A 252 5.90 -1.05 -10.32
CA ARG A 252 4.67 -0.36 -9.96
C ARG A 252 4.86 1.15 -10.00
N VAL A 253 5.91 1.68 -9.38
CA VAL A 253 6.17 3.13 -9.40
C VAL A 253 6.49 3.62 -10.81
N ALA A 254 7.31 2.90 -11.56
CA ALA A 254 7.66 3.24 -12.93
C ALA A 254 6.42 3.33 -13.85
N SER A 255 5.43 2.44 -13.65
CA SER A 255 4.15 2.48 -14.38
C SER A 255 3.30 3.72 -14.07
N LEU A 256 3.62 4.43 -13.00
CA LEU A 256 2.93 5.64 -12.55
C LEU A 256 3.73 6.93 -12.83
N LEU A 257 4.95 6.81 -13.36
CA LEU A 257 5.78 7.92 -13.80
C LEU A 257 5.42 8.33 -15.25
N PRO A 258 5.69 9.59 -15.65
CA PRO A 258 5.42 10.04 -17.01
C PRO A 258 6.33 9.31 -18.01
N LEU A 259 5.75 8.88 -19.15
CA LEU A 259 6.47 8.15 -20.20
C LEU A 259 7.49 9.00 -20.96
N LYS A 260 7.43 10.33 -20.83
CA LYS A 260 8.38 11.29 -21.42
C LYS A 260 8.75 12.36 -20.38
N PRO A 261 10.06 12.67 -20.21
CA PRO A 261 10.46 13.91 -19.55
C PRO A 261 9.92 15.11 -20.33
N LEU A 262 9.69 16.23 -19.63
CA LEU A 262 9.26 17.51 -20.22
C LEU A 262 10.23 17.97 -21.32
#